data_AF-X1JKB7-F1
#
_entry.id   AF-X1JKB7-F1
#
_cell.length_a   1.000
_cell.length_b   1.000
_cell.length_c   1.000
_cell.angle_alpha   90.00
_cell.angle_beta   90.00
_cell.angle_gamma   90.00
#
_symmetry.space_group_name_H-M   'P 1'
#
loop_
_entity.id
_entity.type
_entity.pdbx_description
1 polymer ?
#
loop_
_entity_poly.entity_id
_entity_poly.type
_entity_poly.pdbx_seq_one_letter_code
_entity_poly.pdbx_strand_id
1 'polypeptide(L)'
;MPKGITATAINLANADFSFEKNKITLIWLKLPDESRVKVVYSIHANKHLKGEFPIGGKFSFIEVENREEIELTKHTIKILPSLEVDEALMVDVNDFTEDEPLESTTESLAIGCYRQKPFLTQSGDGWIVNLLISRGKTEKLARLEEVIPVGFIAENIQDANAIFSYKSG
;
A
#
# COMPACT_ATOMS: atom_id res chain seq x y z
N MET A 1 -5.70 -10.17 9.34
CA MET A 1 -6.61 -10.31 8.19
C MET A 1 -6.05 -11.38 7.26
N PRO A 2 -6.89 -12.02 6.45
CA PRO A 2 -6.42 -12.96 5.42
C PRO A 2 -5.49 -12.32 4.39
N LYS A 3 -4.63 -13.12 3.76
CA LYS A 3 -3.77 -12.68 2.65
C LYS A 3 -4.61 -12.30 1.43
N GLY A 4 -4.10 -11.37 0.62
CA GLY A 4 -4.75 -10.88 -0.61
C GLY A 4 -5.90 -9.90 -0.38
N ILE A 5 -6.09 -9.45 0.86
CA ILE A 5 -6.87 -8.26 1.20
C ILE A 5 -5.92 -7.08 1.34
N THR A 6 -6.26 -5.94 0.74
CA THR A 6 -5.57 -4.68 0.94
C THR A 6 -6.46 -3.70 1.68
N ALA A 7 -5.86 -2.79 2.44
CA ALA A 7 -6.57 -1.75 3.16
C ALA A 7 -6.04 -0.37 2.75
N THR A 8 -6.95 0.59 2.57
CA THR A 8 -6.62 1.96 2.20
C THR A 8 -7.27 2.95 3.16
N ALA A 9 -6.50 3.96 3.57
CA ALA A 9 -6.97 5.06 4.39
C ALA A 9 -7.95 5.95 3.59
N ILE A 10 -9.07 6.34 4.21
CA ILE A 10 -10.00 7.32 3.63
C ILE A 10 -10.04 8.58 4.49
N ASN A 11 -10.37 8.45 5.78
CA ASN A 11 -10.34 9.53 6.75
C ASN A 11 -9.99 8.96 8.12
N LEU A 12 -8.84 9.34 8.67
CA LEU A 12 -8.31 8.72 9.87
C LEU A 12 -8.22 9.63 11.08
N ALA A 13 -8.85 10.81 11.00
CA ALA A 13 -8.86 11.78 12.10
C ALA A 13 -7.47 11.99 12.74
N ASN A 14 -6.48 12.33 11.90
CA ASN A 14 -5.07 12.57 12.24
C ASN A 14 -4.31 11.34 12.79
N ALA A 15 -4.79 10.11 12.58
CA ALA A 15 -4.01 8.92 12.85
C ALA A 15 -2.99 8.65 11.73
N ASP A 16 -1.81 8.17 12.12
CA ASP A 16 -0.88 7.52 11.21
C ASP A 16 -1.39 6.11 10.89
N PHE A 17 -1.45 5.81 9.59
CA PHE A 17 -1.90 4.52 9.07
C PHE A 17 -0.73 3.66 8.64
N SER A 18 -0.74 2.41 9.06
CA SER A 18 0.08 1.37 8.43
C SER A 18 -0.72 0.10 8.18
N PHE A 19 -0.39 -0.57 7.07
CA PHE A 19 -0.91 -1.88 6.73
C PHE A 19 0.26 -2.81 6.47
N GLU A 20 0.58 -3.66 7.44
CA GLU A 20 1.70 -4.59 7.38
C GLU A 20 1.26 -5.96 7.81
N LYS A 21 1.75 -7.02 7.13
CA LYS A 21 1.44 -8.42 7.46
C LYS A 21 -0.07 -8.68 7.61
N ASN A 22 -0.89 -8.07 6.75
CA ASN A 22 -2.36 -8.13 6.79
C ASN A 22 -2.97 -7.64 8.12
N LYS A 23 -2.33 -6.66 8.75
CA LYS A 23 -2.80 -6.00 9.97
C LYS A 23 -2.84 -4.50 9.74
N ILE A 24 -4.00 -3.91 9.96
CA ILE A 24 -4.16 -2.46 10.00
C ILE A 24 -3.71 -1.98 11.38
N THR A 25 -2.85 -0.97 11.41
CA THR A 25 -2.48 -0.24 12.62
C THR A 25 -2.79 1.24 12.41
N LEU A 26 -3.45 1.83 13.41
CA LEU A 26 -3.76 3.25 13.47
C LEU A 26 -3.10 3.78 14.74
N ILE A 27 -2.24 4.78 14.61
CA ILE A 27 -1.52 5.36 15.74
C ILE A 27 -1.85 6.84 15.82
N TRP A 28 -2.38 7.28 16.96
CA TRP A 28 -2.54 8.70 17.27
C TRP A 28 -1.40 9.15 18.17
N LEU A 29 -0.62 10.14 17.73
CA LEU A 29 0.30 10.83 18.62
C LEU A 29 -0.46 11.66 19.66
N LYS A 30 -1.55 12.29 19.23
CA LYS A 30 -2.53 12.96 20.08
C LYS A 30 -3.92 12.62 19.55
N LEU A 31 -4.77 12.06 20.40
CA LEU A 31 -6.18 11.85 20.05
C LEU A 31 -6.84 13.23 19.84
N PRO A 32 -7.75 13.40 18.86
CA PRO A 32 -8.49 14.65 18.71
C PRO A 32 -9.24 15.03 19.99
N ASP A 33 -9.29 16.32 20.31
CA ASP A 33 -9.99 16.86 21.50
C ASP A 33 -11.54 16.80 21.37
N GLU A 34 -12.04 16.27 20.25
CA GLU A 34 -13.46 16.04 20.00
C GLU A 34 -13.99 14.86 20.84
N SER A 35 -15.19 14.99 21.37
CA SER A 35 -15.84 13.93 22.17
C SER A 35 -16.18 12.68 21.35
N ARG A 36 -16.12 12.75 20.02
CA ARG A 36 -16.36 11.63 19.10
C ARG A 36 -15.41 11.72 17.92
N VAL A 37 -14.58 10.69 17.76
CA VAL A 37 -13.64 10.59 16.65
C VAL A 37 -14.18 9.57 15.64
N LYS A 38 -14.35 9.99 14.38
CA LYS A 38 -14.77 9.10 13.30
C LYS A 38 -13.57 8.69 12.44
N VAL A 39 -13.37 7.39 12.30
CA VAL A 39 -12.33 6.80 11.46
C VAL A 39 -13.00 6.00 10.34
N VAL A 40 -12.50 6.16 9.12
CA VAL A 40 -12.98 5.52 7.90
C VAL A 40 -11.78 5.00 7.12
N TYR A 41 -11.77 3.69 6.88
CA TYR A 41 -10.84 3.00 6.00
C TYR A 41 -11.64 2.05 5.10
N SER A 42 -11.12 1.75 3.92
CA SER A 42 -11.69 0.75 3.02
C SER A 42 -10.79 -0.47 2.93
N ILE A 43 -11.42 -1.62 2.73
CA ILE A 43 -10.77 -2.89 2.47
C ILE A 43 -11.15 -3.35 1.07
N HIS A 44 -10.18 -3.88 0.33
CA HIS A 44 -10.37 -4.40 -1.01
C HIS A 44 -9.85 -5.84 -1.04
N ALA A 45 -10.71 -6.77 -1.47
CA ALA A 45 -10.29 -8.14 -1.73
C ALA A 45 -9.76 -8.25 -3.17
N ASN A 46 -8.74 -9.07 -3.38
CA ASN A 46 -8.32 -9.44 -4.72
C ASN A 46 -9.49 -10.11 -5.48
N LYS A 47 -9.63 -9.83 -6.77
CA LYS A 47 -10.65 -10.39 -7.67
C LYS A 47 -10.71 -11.92 -7.72
N HIS A 48 -9.62 -12.60 -7.38
CA HIS A 48 -9.52 -14.06 -7.32
C HIS A 48 -9.90 -14.64 -5.95
N LEU A 49 -10.23 -13.83 -4.95
CA LEU A 49 -10.61 -14.30 -3.61
C LEU A 49 -12.11 -14.45 -3.48
N LYS A 50 -12.53 -15.54 -2.83
CA LYS A 50 -13.91 -15.80 -2.39
C LYS A 50 -13.91 -16.26 -0.93
N GLY A 51 -15.08 -16.22 -0.30
CA GLY A 51 -15.28 -16.75 1.06
C GLY A 51 -15.61 -15.67 2.08
N GLU A 52 -15.48 -15.98 3.36
CA GLU A 52 -15.79 -15.06 4.46
C GLU A 52 -14.72 -15.08 5.53
N PHE A 53 -14.52 -13.94 6.20
CA PHE A 53 -13.53 -13.82 7.26
C PHE A 53 -14.02 -12.90 8.39
N PRO A 54 -13.63 -13.15 9.65
CA PRO A 54 -13.92 -12.26 10.75
C PRO A 54 -12.97 -11.06 10.74
N ILE A 55 -13.53 -9.86 10.88
CA ILE A 55 -12.81 -8.63 11.25
C ILE A 55 -13.08 -8.31 12.71
N GLY A 56 -12.03 -7.89 13.40
CA GLY A 56 -12.09 -7.42 14.77
C GLY A 56 -10.80 -6.70 15.09
N GLY A 57 -10.61 -6.35 16.35
CA GLY A 57 -9.38 -5.70 16.78
C GLY A 57 -9.45 -5.27 18.23
N LYS A 58 -8.47 -4.47 18.60
CA LYS A 58 -8.41 -3.86 19.92
C LYS A 58 -8.04 -2.40 19.81
N PHE A 59 -8.66 -1.58 20.65
CA PHE A 59 -8.32 -0.18 20.83
C PHE A 59 -7.57 -0.04 22.14
N SER A 60 -6.30 0.37 22.07
CA SER A 60 -5.46 0.56 23.25
C SER A 60 -5.23 2.04 23.48
N PHE A 61 -5.41 2.51 24.72
CA PHE A 61 -5.20 3.90 25.11
C PHE A 61 -4.50 3.98 26.47
N ILE A 62 -3.94 5.14 26.79
CA ILE A 62 -3.28 5.38 28.07
C ILE A 62 -4.16 6.34 28.85
N GLU A 63 -4.62 5.92 30.02
CA GLU A 63 -5.40 6.74 30.96
C GLU A 63 -4.69 6.75 32.31
N VAL A 64 -4.37 7.95 32.81
CA VAL A 64 -3.73 8.18 34.13
C VAL A 64 -2.57 7.21 34.38
N GLU A 65 -1.62 7.18 33.44
CA GLU A 65 -0.38 6.36 33.43
C GLU A 65 -0.56 4.85 33.27
N ASN A 66 -1.80 4.34 33.13
CA ASN A 66 -2.06 2.94 32.85
C ASN A 66 -2.53 2.73 31.41
N ARG A 67 -2.05 1.65 30.78
CA ARG A 67 -2.51 1.23 29.47
C ARG A 67 -3.79 0.41 29.61
N GLU A 68 -4.86 0.89 29.02
CA GLU A 68 -6.12 0.17 28.88
C GLU A 68 -6.32 -0.35 27.46
N GLU A 69 -7.08 -1.44 27.33
CA GLU A 69 -7.43 -2.04 26.03
C GLU A 69 -8.92 -2.37 26.00
N ILE A 70 -9.60 -1.98 24.92
CA ILE A 70 -10.99 -2.33 24.63
C ILE A 70 -11.00 -3.24 23.41
N GLU A 71 -11.60 -4.42 23.54
CA GLU A 71 -11.83 -5.30 22.40
C GLU A 71 -12.99 -4.79 21.53
N LEU A 72 -12.74 -4.70 20.23
CA LEU A 72 -13.76 -4.35 19.24
C LEU A 72 -14.62 -5.59 18.95
N THR A 73 -15.93 -5.39 18.84
CA THR A 73 -16.86 -6.44 18.45
C THR A 73 -16.48 -7.02 17.09
N LYS A 74 -16.36 -8.36 17.03
CA LYS A 74 -16.05 -9.05 15.79
C LYS A 74 -17.24 -9.01 14.83
N HIS A 75 -16.97 -8.84 13.55
CA HIS A 75 -17.95 -8.89 12.48
C HIS A 75 -17.45 -9.78 11.35
N THR A 76 -18.33 -10.56 10.72
CA THR A 76 -17.95 -11.39 9.57
C THR A 76 -18.17 -10.61 8.28
N ILE A 77 -17.15 -10.57 7.43
CA ILE A 77 -17.21 -9.96 6.10
C ILE A 77 -17.22 -11.08 5.06
N LYS A 78 -18.19 -11.02 4.14
CA LYS A 78 -18.29 -11.95 3.01
C LYS A 78 -17.70 -11.32 1.75
N ILE A 79 -16.74 -11.98 1.15
CA ILE A 79 -16.13 -11.62 -0.13
C ILE A 79 -16.96 -12.26 -1.24
N LEU A 80 -17.60 -11.42 -2.06
CA LEU A 80 -18.32 -11.88 -3.24
C LEU A 80 -17.33 -11.98 -4.41
N PRO A 81 -17.29 -13.13 -5.12
CA PRO A 81 -16.43 -13.28 -6.27
C PRO A 81 -16.86 -12.34 -7.40
N SER A 82 -15.88 -11.79 -8.12
CA SER A 82 -16.15 -11.00 -9.33
C SER A 82 -16.66 -11.91 -10.45
N LEU A 83 -17.77 -11.53 -11.10
CA LEU A 83 -18.40 -12.29 -12.20
C LEU A 83 -17.49 -12.50 -13.44
N GLU A 84 -16.39 -11.77 -13.55
CA GLU A 84 -15.47 -11.81 -14.70
C GLU A 84 -14.37 -12.87 -14.59
N VAL A 85 -14.26 -13.56 -13.45
CA VAL A 85 -13.18 -14.52 -13.18
C VAL A 85 -13.76 -15.93 -13.18
N ASP A 86 -13.14 -16.82 -13.97
CA ASP A 86 -13.49 -18.24 -14.03
C ASP A 86 -13.37 -18.89 -12.63
N GLU A 87 -14.37 -19.68 -12.23
CA GLU A 87 -14.44 -20.35 -10.92
C GLU A 87 -13.21 -21.23 -10.63
N ALA A 88 -12.57 -21.76 -11.68
CA ALA A 88 -11.35 -22.56 -11.56
C ALA A 88 -10.11 -21.75 -11.12
N LEU A 89 -10.16 -20.42 -11.21
CA LEU A 89 -9.09 -19.50 -10.82
C LEU A 89 -9.37 -18.80 -9.48
N MET A 90 -10.44 -19.19 -8.77
CA MET A 90 -10.80 -18.62 -7.48
C MET A 90 -10.15 -19.39 -6.34
N VAL A 91 -9.62 -18.64 -5.36
CA VAL A 91 -8.99 -19.18 -4.15
C VAL A 91 -9.83 -18.79 -2.95
N ASP A 92 -10.09 -19.73 -2.04
CA ASP A 92 -10.81 -19.43 -0.80
C ASP A 92 -9.91 -18.63 0.14
N VAL A 93 -10.49 -17.61 0.77
CA VAL A 93 -9.80 -16.75 1.72
C VAL A 93 -9.32 -17.51 2.96
N ASN A 94 -9.97 -18.62 3.31
CA ASN A 94 -9.61 -19.48 4.44
C ASN A 94 -8.56 -20.55 4.08
N ASP A 95 -8.30 -20.84 2.80
CA ASP A 95 -7.21 -21.74 2.39
C ASP A 95 -5.82 -21.09 2.57
N PHE A 96 -5.78 -19.80 2.91
CA PHE A 96 -4.58 -19.11 3.39
C PHE A 96 -4.43 -19.23 4.92
N THR A 97 -4.33 -20.45 5.45
CA THR A 97 -4.01 -20.69 6.87
C THR A 97 -2.50 -20.92 7.09
N GLU A 98 -1.96 -20.28 8.14
CA GLU A 98 -0.62 -20.56 8.69
C GLU A 98 -0.57 -22.02 9.15
N ASP A 99 0.18 -22.88 8.44
CA ASP A 99 0.90 -24.09 8.97
C ASP A 99 1.31 -25.09 7.87
N GLU A 100 1.64 -24.62 6.67
CA GLU A 100 2.62 -25.33 5.84
C GLU A 100 3.96 -24.61 6.03
N PRO A 101 5.09 -25.32 6.21
CA PRO A 101 6.40 -24.69 6.13
C PRO A 101 6.48 -24.11 4.72
N LEU A 102 6.14 -22.82 4.62
CA LEU A 102 6.57 -21.98 3.53
C LEU A 102 8.07 -22.17 3.54
N GLU A 103 8.58 -23.00 2.62
CA GLU A 103 9.84 -22.68 2.00
C GLU A 103 9.75 -21.19 1.77
N SER A 104 10.54 -20.45 2.53
CA SER A 104 10.66 -19.02 2.35
C SER A 104 11.31 -18.85 0.99
N THR A 105 10.55 -19.02 -0.09
CA THR A 105 10.49 -18.01 -1.11
C THR A 105 10.01 -16.76 -0.37
N THR A 106 10.96 -16.16 0.34
CA THR A 106 11.16 -14.74 0.29
C THR A 106 10.94 -14.42 -1.18
N GLU A 107 9.72 -14.03 -1.56
CA GLU A 107 9.58 -13.13 -2.68
C GLU A 107 10.52 -12.01 -2.27
N SER A 108 11.73 -12.07 -2.80
CA SER A 108 12.66 -10.98 -2.70
C SER A 108 11.81 -9.80 -3.09
N LEU A 109 11.60 -8.85 -2.18
CA LEU A 109 11.13 -7.53 -2.55
C LEU A 109 12.23 -7.02 -3.49
N ALA A 110 12.12 -7.41 -4.75
CA ALA A 110 13.20 -7.35 -5.69
C ALA A 110 13.34 -5.87 -6.01
N ILE A 111 14.59 -5.43 -6.03
CA ILE A 111 14.89 -4.09 -6.49
C ILE A 111 14.49 -4.05 -7.96
N GLY A 112 13.66 -3.09 -8.33
CA GLY A 112 13.13 -2.96 -9.68
C GLY A 112 12.93 -1.50 -10.06
N CYS A 113 13.11 -1.21 -11.34
CA CYS A 113 12.81 0.08 -11.92
C CYS A 113 12.02 -0.16 -13.21
N TYR A 114 10.81 0.40 -13.28
CA TYR A 114 9.86 0.14 -14.36
C TYR A 114 9.44 1.45 -14.99
N ARG A 115 9.61 1.56 -16.31
CA ARG A 115 9.19 2.72 -17.08
C ARG A 115 7.79 2.52 -17.63
N GLN A 116 6.90 3.47 -17.37
CA GLN A 116 5.62 3.56 -18.06
C GLN A 116 5.86 3.97 -19.53
N LYS A 117 5.04 3.50 -20.47
CA LYS A 117 5.07 3.99 -21.85
C LYS A 117 4.97 5.54 -21.84
N PRO A 118 5.97 6.27 -22.36
CA PRO A 118 5.94 7.73 -22.37
C PRO A 118 4.74 8.27 -23.16
N PHE A 119 4.22 9.42 -22.73
CA PHE A 119 3.09 10.09 -23.38
C PHE A 119 3.33 11.60 -23.45
N LEU A 120 2.64 12.29 -24.37
CA LEU A 120 2.84 13.71 -24.61
C LEU A 120 2.35 14.58 -23.45
N THR A 121 3.01 15.73 -23.27
CA THR A 121 2.50 16.82 -22.42
C THR A 121 1.17 17.35 -22.96
N GLN A 122 0.39 18.03 -22.12
CA GLN A 122 -0.88 18.65 -22.56
C GLN A 122 -0.66 19.72 -23.65
N SER A 123 0.48 20.40 -23.61
CA SER A 123 0.94 21.36 -24.62
C SER A 123 1.48 20.71 -25.90
N GLY A 124 1.82 19.42 -25.87
CA GLY A 124 2.35 18.66 -27.01
C GLY A 124 3.80 18.97 -27.38
N ASP A 125 4.48 19.81 -26.62
CA ASP A 125 5.87 20.24 -26.79
C ASP A 125 6.90 19.33 -26.09
N GLY A 126 6.43 18.33 -25.34
CA GLY A 126 7.28 17.45 -24.57
C GLY A 126 6.66 16.07 -24.31
N TRP A 127 7.42 15.24 -23.60
CA TRP A 127 7.00 13.90 -23.19
C TRP A 127 7.13 13.74 -21.69
N ILE A 128 6.12 13.14 -21.07
CA ILE A 128 6.13 12.71 -19.68
C ILE A 128 6.69 11.29 -19.61
N VAL A 129 7.72 11.11 -18.79
CA VAL A 129 8.34 9.81 -18.51
C VAL A 129 8.12 9.48 -17.03
N ASN A 130 7.28 8.48 -16.76
CA ASN A 130 7.05 8.00 -15.40
C ASN A 130 7.87 6.74 -15.12
N LEU A 131 8.53 6.72 -13.96
CA LEU A 131 9.32 5.60 -13.47
C LEU A 131 8.81 5.15 -12.10
N LEU A 132 8.53 3.86 -11.96
CA LEU A 132 8.19 3.22 -10.70
C LEU A 132 9.43 2.49 -10.17
N ILE A 133 9.88 2.86 -8.97
CA ILE A 133 11.03 2.22 -8.32
C ILE A 133 10.53 1.36 -7.15
N SER A 134 10.75 0.04 -7.24
CA SER A 134 10.63 -0.88 -6.11
C SER A 134 11.97 -0.91 -5.37
N ARG A 135 12.02 -0.35 -4.16
CA ARG A 135 13.24 -0.24 -3.36
C ARG A 135 13.65 -1.54 -2.66
N GLY A 136 12.77 -2.53 -2.60
CA GLY A 136 13.06 -3.75 -1.84
C GLY A 136 13.27 -3.49 -0.35
N LYS A 137 14.21 -4.23 0.26
CA LYS A 137 14.73 -3.98 1.62
C LYS A 137 15.89 -2.97 1.68
N THR A 138 16.17 -2.26 0.58
CA THR A 138 17.35 -1.40 0.49
C THR A 138 17.14 -0.07 1.20
N GLU A 139 17.95 0.22 2.21
CA GLU A 139 18.02 1.53 2.89
C GLU A 139 19.19 2.40 2.39
N LYS A 140 19.96 1.90 1.41
CA LYS A 140 21.12 2.59 0.84
C LYS A 140 20.73 3.63 -0.21
N LEU A 141 21.65 4.54 -0.50
CA LEU A 141 21.58 5.49 -1.61
C LEU A 141 21.45 4.74 -2.95
N ALA A 142 20.60 5.26 -3.85
CA ALA A 142 20.38 4.76 -5.20
C ALA A 142 20.49 5.89 -6.23
N ARG A 143 20.90 5.57 -7.45
CA ARG A 143 21.06 6.53 -8.55
C ARG A 143 20.38 5.99 -9.81
N LEU A 144 19.67 6.87 -10.51
CA LEU A 144 19.11 6.65 -11.83
C LEU A 144 19.77 7.63 -12.80
N GLU A 145 20.22 7.14 -13.95
CA GLU A 145 20.79 7.95 -15.02
C GLU A 145 20.18 7.56 -16.36
N GLU A 146 19.76 8.54 -17.15
CA GLU A 146 19.23 8.35 -18.50
C GLU A 146 19.93 9.32 -19.47
N VAL A 147 20.13 8.87 -20.71
CA VAL A 147 20.66 9.72 -21.79
C VAL A 147 19.48 10.42 -22.44
N ILE A 148 19.52 11.76 -22.43
CA ILE A 148 18.50 12.59 -23.07
C ILE A 148 18.93 12.86 -24.51
N PRO A 149 18.09 12.56 -25.52
CA PRO A 149 18.42 12.84 -26.91
C PRO A 149 18.66 14.32 -27.18
N VAL A 150 19.53 14.62 -28.16
CA VAL A 150 19.80 15.99 -28.61
C VAL A 150 18.50 16.68 -29.04
N GLY A 151 18.33 17.93 -28.63
CA GLY A 151 17.13 18.72 -28.88
C GLY A 151 16.05 18.60 -27.81
N PHE A 152 16.24 17.74 -26.80
CA PHE A 152 15.37 17.64 -25.63
C PHE A 152 16.07 18.19 -24.38
N ILE A 153 15.27 18.79 -23.50
CA ILE A 153 15.69 19.24 -22.17
C ILE A 153 14.96 18.37 -21.16
N ALA A 154 15.68 17.89 -20.13
CA ALA A 154 15.05 17.19 -19.02
C ALA A 154 14.69 18.17 -17.90
N GLU A 155 13.42 18.15 -17.52
CA GLU A 155 12.89 18.97 -16.43
C GLU A 155 12.36 18.07 -15.31
N ASN A 156 12.50 18.53 -14.08
CA ASN A 156 11.93 17.86 -12.92
C ASN A 156 10.47 18.24 -12.77
N ILE A 157 9.59 17.24 -12.76
CA ILE A 157 8.16 17.42 -12.48
C ILE A 157 7.83 16.91 -11.07
N GLN A 158 8.35 15.73 -10.70
CA GLN A 158 8.22 15.13 -9.37
C GLN A 158 9.37 14.14 -9.14
N ASP A 159 10.04 14.22 -7.99
CA ASP A 159 11.26 13.44 -7.70
C ASP A 159 11.22 12.60 -6.42
N ALA A 160 10.13 12.69 -5.65
CA ALA A 160 10.02 12.03 -4.36
C ALA A 160 11.23 12.30 -3.42
N ASN A 161 11.71 13.55 -3.38
CA ASN A 161 12.87 14.03 -2.62
C ASN A 161 14.24 13.60 -3.18
N ALA A 162 14.32 13.12 -4.42
CA ALA A 162 15.61 12.87 -5.07
C ALA A 162 16.30 14.17 -5.50
N ILE A 163 17.64 14.15 -5.57
CA ILE A 163 18.41 15.26 -6.14
C ILE A 163 18.42 15.07 -7.66
N PHE A 164 17.80 16.01 -8.39
CA PHE A 164 17.79 16.03 -9.85
C PHE A 164 18.91 16.91 -10.40
N SER A 165 19.60 16.42 -11.43
CA SER A 165 20.56 17.20 -12.20
C SER A 165 20.49 16.83 -13.67
N TYR A 166 20.44 17.82 -14.54
CA TYR A 166 20.58 17.66 -15.98
C TYR A 166 21.83 18.41 -16.44
N LYS A 167 22.63 17.76 -17.29
CA LYS A 167 23.74 18.40 -18.01
C LYS A 167 23.48 18.20 -19.49
N SER A 168 23.35 19.30 -20.23
CA SER A 168 23.36 19.25 -21.69
C SER A 168 24.71 18.69 -22.14
N GLY A 169 24.67 17.55 -22.84
CA GLY A 169 25.82 16.97 -23.53
C GLY A 169 26.05 17.59 -24.88
#